data_AF-A0A537BC07-F1
#
_entry.id   AF-A0A537BC07-F1
#
_cell.length_a   1.000
_cell.length_b   1.000
_cell.length_c   1.000
_cell.angle_alpha   90.00
_cell.angle_beta   90.00
_cell.angle_gamma   90.00
#
_symmetry.space_group_name_H-M   'P 1'
#
loop_
_entity.id
_entity.type
_entity.pdbx_description
1 polymer ?
#
loop_
_entity_poly.entity_id
_entity_poly.type
_entity_poly.pdbx_seq_one_letter_code
_entity_poly.pdbx_strand_id
1 'polypeptide(L)'
;MKNFLIALMFAAIPLDSALAAPYAPQEFDFSGLDGVAYGTVELVKPAPPTPTELAEKAEAALVRLDDGRCVTIALNPLQHVEPGERVRVVRGAKGLHIERV
;
A
#
# COMPACT_ATOMS: atom_id res chain seq x y z
N MET A 1 -35.45 58.68 -8.77
CA MET A 1 -35.40 57.51 -7.86
C MET A 1 -35.45 56.28 -8.76
N LYS A 2 -34.32 55.56 -8.93
CA LYS A 2 -33.99 54.33 -8.16
C LYS A 2 -34.86 53.18 -8.72
N ASN A 3 -34.44 52.22 -9.55
CA ASN A 3 -33.24 51.39 -9.60
C ASN A 3 -33.29 50.48 -10.86
N PHE A 4 -32.18 50.30 -11.59
CA PHE A 4 -31.28 49.13 -11.56
C PHE A 4 -31.96 47.77 -11.80
N LEU A 5 -31.63 47.11 -12.93
CA LEU A 5 -31.25 45.69 -12.95
C LEU A 5 -30.84 45.26 -14.38
N ILE A 6 -29.57 45.50 -14.71
CA ILE A 6 -28.87 44.73 -15.75
C ILE A 6 -28.59 43.36 -15.11
N ALA A 7 -29.30 42.34 -15.57
CA ALA A 7 -29.09 40.95 -15.18
C ALA A 7 -27.74 40.47 -15.73
N LEU A 8 -26.68 40.74 -14.99
CA LEU A 8 -25.35 40.20 -15.23
C LEU A 8 -25.34 38.75 -14.76
N MET A 9 -25.64 37.84 -15.68
CA MET A 9 -25.40 36.41 -15.55
C MET A 9 -23.89 36.16 -15.41
N PHE A 10 -23.36 36.31 -14.19
CA PHE A 10 -22.07 35.76 -13.83
C PHE A 10 -22.27 34.26 -13.59
N ALA A 11 -21.85 33.47 -14.57
CA ALA A 11 -21.68 32.04 -14.47
C ALA A 11 -20.88 31.72 -13.19
N ALA A 12 -21.56 31.12 -12.20
CA ALA A 12 -20.90 30.46 -11.09
C ALA A 12 -20.31 29.15 -11.63
N ILE A 13 -19.14 29.25 -12.25
CA ILE A 13 -18.28 28.09 -12.48
C ILE A 13 -17.75 27.74 -11.09
N PRO A 14 -18.06 26.55 -10.51
CA PRO A 14 -17.27 26.08 -9.39
C PRO A 14 -15.86 25.90 -9.95
N LEU A 15 -14.96 26.81 -9.60
CA LEU A 15 -13.54 26.48 -9.63
C LEU A 15 -13.41 25.38 -8.59
N ASP A 16 -13.41 24.12 -9.03
CA ASP A 16 -12.83 23.02 -8.30
C ASP A 16 -11.36 23.38 -8.11
N SER A 17 -11.09 24.12 -7.03
CA SER A 17 -9.79 24.22 -6.45
C SER A 17 -9.43 22.80 -6.01
N ALA A 18 -8.75 22.09 -6.90
CA ALA A 18 -8.05 20.85 -6.62
C ALA A 18 -6.92 21.14 -5.61
N LEU A 19 -7.31 21.47 -4.38
CA LEU A 19 -6.40 21.52 -3.26
C LEU A 19 -6.11 20.07 -2.92
N ALA A 20 -4.89 19.64 -3.23
CA ALA A 20 -4.37 18.39 -2.69
C ALA A 20 -4.60 18.42 -1.17
N ALA A 21 -5.39 17.47 -0.68
CA ALA A 21 -5.62 17.33 0.75
C ALA A 21 -4.24 17.24 1.44
N PRO A 22 -4.01 17.94 2.56
CA PRO A 22 -2.78 17.80 3.32
C PRO A 22 -2.54 16.32 3.61
N TYR A 23 -1.37 15.80 3.24
CA TYR A 23 -0.97 14.44 3.55
C TYR A 23 -0.83 14.32 5.07
N ALA A 24 -1.87 13.81 5.72
CA ALA A 24 -1.81 13.33 7.09
C ALA A 24 -1.41 11.85 7.01
N PRO A 25 -0.21 11.46 7.49
CA PRO A 25 0.14 10.04 7.56
C PRO A 25 -0.93 9.32 8.38
N GLN A 26 -1.64 8.38 7.78
CA GLN A 26 -2.52 7.50 8.53
C GLN A 26 -1.65 6.57 9.37
N GLU A 27 -1.87 6.55 10.67
CA GLU A 27 -1.27 5.53 11.53
C GLU A 27 -1.79 4.18 11.09
N PHE A 28 -0.88 3.25 10.81
CA PHE A 28 -1.26 1.90 10.42
C PHE A 28 -1.71 1.12 11.66
N ASP A 29 -2.97 0.68 11.68
CA ASP A 29 -3.50 -0.17 12.75
C ASP A 29 -3.10 -1.63 12.53
N PHE A 30 -2.20 -2.12 13.39
CA PHE A 30 -1.71 -3.51 13.38
C PHE A 30 -2.61 -4.47 14.16
N SER A 31 -3.66 -4.00 14.85
CA SER A 31 -4.47 -4.83 15.76
C SER A 31 -5.19 -5.98 15.04
N GLY A 32 -5.55 -5.80 13.77
CA GLY A 32 -6.16 -6.86 12.95
C GLY A 32 -5.18 -7.92 12.42
N LEU A 33 -3.89 -7.86 12.79
CA LEU A 33 -2.89 -8.87 12.43
C LEU A 33 -2.63 -9.87 13.56
N ASP A 34 -3.44 -9.82 14.61
CA ASP A 34 -3.42 -10.81 15.69
C ASP A 34 -4.05 -12.12 15.21
N GLY A 35 -3.30 -12.85 14.37
CA GLY A 35 -3.72 -14.12 13.82
C GLY A 35 -3.07 -14.48 12.49
N VAL A 36 -3.72 -15.41 11.81
CA VAL A 36 -3.42 -15.78 10.43
C VAL A 36 -4.20 -14.86 9.51
N ALA A 37 -3.52 -14.15 8.62
CA ALA A 37 -4.15 -13.40 7.54
C ALA A 37 -3.84 -14.05 6.19
N TYR A 38 -4.74 -13.94 5.23
CA TYR A 38 -4.50 -14.37 3.85
C TYR A 38 -4.46 -13.16 2.94
N GLY A 39 -3.66 -13.24 1.89
CA GLY A 39 -3.48 -12.15 0.95
C GLY A 39 -2.82 -12.59 -0.34
N THR A 40 -2.68 -11.63 -1.25
CA THR A 40 -2.02 -11.80 -2.54
C THR A 40 -0.81 -10.88 -2.60
N VAL A 41 0.33 -11.41 -3.05
CA VAL A 41 1.54 -10.61 -3.26
C VAL A 41 1.28 -9.62 -4.39
N GLU A 42 1.34 -8.32 -4.12
CA GLU A 42 1.20 -7.30 -5.16
C GLU A 42 2.53 -6.99 -5.83
N LEU A 43 3.58 -6.87 -5.02
CA LEU A 43 4.88 -6.41 -5.48
C LEU A 43 5.99 -7.08 -4.68
N VAL A 44 7.04 -7.48 -5.38
CA VAL A 44 8.24 -8.03 -4.79
C VAL A 44 9.37 -7.04 -5.04
N LYS A 45 9.95 -6.53 -3.95
CA LYS A 45 11.07 -5.59 -4.00
C LYS A 45 12.37 -6.39 -4.09
N PRO A 46 13.12 -6.29 -5.20
CA PRO A 46 14.43 -6.92 -5.30
C PRO A 46 15.41 -6.26 -4.31
N ALA A 47 16.30 -7.06 -3.75
CA ALA A 47 17.44 -6.57 -2.99
C ALA A 47 18.40 -5.83 -3.94
N PRO A 48 19.05 -4.75 -3.48
CA PRO A 48 20.07 -4.08 -4.28
C PRO A 48 21.19 -5.07 -4.63
N PRO A 49 21.71 -5.06 -5.87
CA PRO A 49 22.77 -5.97 -6.27
C PRO A 49 24.02 -5.68 -5.43
N THR A 50 24.52 -6.68 -4.71
CA THR A 50 25.82 -6.59 -4.03
C THR A 50 26.91 -7.14 -4.96
N PRO A 51 28.12 -6.57 -4.99
CA PRO A 51 29.19 -7.00 -5.90
C PRO A 51 29.57 -8.48 -5.79
N THR A 52 29.23 -9.10 -4.67
CA THR A 52 29.61 -10.46 -4.31
C THR A 52 28.51 -11.49 -4.58
N GLU A 53 27.26 -11.07 -4.81
CA GLU A 53 26.13 -11.98 -4.96
C GLU A 53 25.45 -11.79 -6.32
N LEU A 54 25.59 -12.80 -7.19
CA LEU A 54 24.97 -12.88 -8.52
C LEU A 54 23.49 -13.34 -8.46
N ALA A 55 22.98 -13.71 -7.27
CA ALA A 55 21.63 -14.22 -7.12
C ALA A 55 20.63 -13.07 -6.93
N GLU A 56 19.59 -13.03 -7.77
CA GLU A 56 18.42 -12.16 -7.56
C GLU A 56 17.71 -12.56 -6.28
N LYS A 57 18.02 -11.85 -5.19
CA LYS A 57 17.33 -11.99 -3.90
C LYS A 57 16.26 -10.91 -3.80
N ALA A 58 15.11 -11.25 -3.26
CA ALA A 58 14.10 -10.26 -2.90
C ALA A 58 14.27 -9.88 -1.42
N GLU A 59 14.23 -8.57 -1.13
CA GLU A 59 14.37 -8.06 0.24
C GLU A 59 13.02 -8.04 0.97
N ALA A 60 11.95 -7.71 0.24
CA ALA A 60 10.64 -7.54 0.81
C ALA A 60 9.54 -7.83 -0.22
N ALA A 61 8.37 -8.21 0.27
CA ALA A 61 7.15 -8.33 -0.52
C ALA A 61 6.04 -7.45 0.07
N LEU A 62 5.31 -6.76 -0.79
CA LEU A 62 4.06 -6.10 -0.46
C LEU A 62 2.92 -7.10 -0.69
N VAL A 63 2.14 -7.35 0.34
CA VAL A 63 1.00 -8.27 0.31
C VAL A 63 -0.28 -7.48 0.55
N ARG A 64 -1.23 -7.57 -0.38
CA ARG A 64 -2.60 -7.10 -0.19
C ARG A 64 -3.41 -8.21 0.47
N LEU A 65 -3.80 -7.98 1.72
CA LEU A 65 -4.66 -8.87 2.48
C LEU A 65 -6.10 -8.79 1.96
N ASP A 66 -6.88 -9.83 2.24
CA ASP A 66 -8.28 -9.93 1.79
C ASP A 66 -9.19 -8.86 2.37
N ASP A 67 -8.84 -8.33 3.53
CA ASP A 67 -9.55 -7.24 4.19
C ASP A 67 -9.22 -5.86 3.57
N GLY A 68 -8.42 -5.84 2.50
CA GLY A 68 -8.05 -4.64 1.76
C GLY A 68 -6.83 -3.90 2.32
N ARG A 69 -6.23 -4.36 3.43
CA ARG A 69 -5.00 -3.77 3.96
C ARG A 69 -3.78 -4.23 3.16
N CYS A 70 -2.79 -3.36 3.01
CA CYS A 70 -1.49 -3.73 2.45
C CYS A 70 -0.42 -3.79 3.55
N VAL A 71 0.35 -4.87 3.56
CA VAL A 71 1.46 -5.07 4.51
C VAL A 71 2.76 -5.36 3.76
N THR A 72 3.85 -4.74 4.21
CA THR A 72 5.19 -5.02 3.71
C THR A 72 5.86 -6.02 4.62
N ILE A 73 6.34 -7.13 4.06
CA ILE A 73 6.99 -8.21 4.81
C ILE A 73 8.43 -8.35 4.30
N ALA A 74 9.39 -8.28 5.22
CA ALA A 74 10.78 -8.59 4.91
C ALA A 74 10.93 -10.08 4.63
N LEU A 75 11.53 -10.43 3.49
CA LEU A 75 11.70 -11.81 3.07
C LEU A 75 13.00 -12.36 3.63
N ASN A 76 12.98 -13.62 4.06
CA ASN A 76 14.23 -14.33 4.31
C ASN A 76 14.95 -14.60 2.98
N PRO A 77 16.29 -14.67 2.93
CA PRO A 77 17.04 -14.86 1.68
C PRO A 77 16.69 -16.13 0.88
N LEU A 78 16.09 -17.13 1.53
CA LEU A 78 15.66 -18.39 0.92
C LEU A 78 14.17 -18.39 0.54
N GLN A 79 13.45 -17.33 0.89
CA GLN A 79 12.02 -17.22 0.70
C GLN A 79 11.75 -16.53 -0.63
N HIS A 80 11.30 -17.32 -1.61
CA HIS A 80 10.94 -16.83 -2.93
C HIS A 80 9.42 -16.75 -3.03
N VAL A 81 8.92 -15.59 -3.47
CA VAL A 81 7.50 -15.32 -3.70
C VAL A 81 7.36 -14.53 -5.00
N GLU A 82 6.28 -14.75 -5.73
CA GLU A 82 6.01 -14.06 -6.98
C GLU A 82 4.80 -13.12 -6.87
N PRO A 83 4.76 -11.99 -7.61
CA PRO A 83 3.55 -11.18 -7.72
C PRO A 83 2.36 -12.02 -8.22
N GLY A 84 1.20 -11.83 -7.60
CA GLY A 84 -0.02 -12.60 -7.86
C GLY A 84 -0.12 -13.88 -7.02
N GLU A 85 0.95 -14.29 -6.33
CA GLU A 85 0.94 -15.49 -5.51
C GLU A 85 0.03 -15.31 -4.29
N ARG A 86 -0.71 -16.37 -3.99
CA ARG A 86 -1.58 -16.44 -2.83
C ARG A 86 -0.78 -16.91 -1.62
N VAL A 87 -0.85 -16.13 -0.54
CA VAL A 87 -0.02 -16.38 0.62
C VAL A 87 -0.80 -16.26 1.93
N ARG A 88 -0.29 -16.97 2.93
CA ARG A 88 -0.70 -16.86 4.32
C ARG A 88 0.33 -16.03 5.08
N VAL A 89 -0.10 -14.92 5.67
CA VAL A 89 0.72 -14.06 6.51
C VAL A 89 0.54 -14.46 7.96
N VAL A 90 1.64 -14.78 8.63
CA VAL A 90 1.65 -15.26 10.01
C VAL A 90 2.55 -14.37 10.86
N ARG A 91 2.08 -14.02 12.06
CA ARG A 91 2.87 -13.32 13.07
C ARG A 91 3.70 -14.34 13.87
N GLY A 92 5.02 -14.29 13.71
CA GLY A 92 5.98 -15.07 14.49
C GLY A 92 6.72 -14.23 15.52
N ALA A 93 7.59 -14.88 16.31
CA ALA A 93 8.36 -14.21 17.36
C ALA A 93 9.33 -13.12 16.85
N LYS A 94 9.73 -13.19 15.58
CA LYS A 94 10.63 -12.22 14.92
C LYS A 94 9.89 -11.19 14.05
N GLY A 95 8.56 -11.19 14.06
CA GLY A 95 7.73 -10.36 13.18
C GLY A 95 6.86 -11.18 12.23
N LEU A 96 6.35 -10.52 11.18
CA LEU A 96 5.51 -11.15 10.16
C LEU A 96 6.36 -11.98 9.19
N HIS A 97 5.85 -13.14 8.79
CA HIS A 97 6.46 -13.98 7.75
C HIS A 97 5.38 -14.59 6.85
N ILE A 98 5.80 -15.01 5.67
CA ILE A 98 4.93 -15.57 4.63
C ILE A 98 5.00 -17.09 4.65
N GLU A 99 3.85 -17.76 4.64
CA GLU A 99 3.70 -19.18 4.37
C GLU A 99 2.96 -19.38 3.05
N ARG A 100 3.40 -20.34 2.24
CA ARG A 100 2.73 -20.70 0.98
C ARG A 100 1.54 -21.60 1.29
N VAL A 101 0.43 -21.40 0.57
CA VAL A 101 -0.84 -22.13 0.75
C VAL A 101 -0.99 -23.22 -0.30
#